data_AF-A0A3E0PQ26-F1
#
_entry.id   AF-A0A3E0PQ26-F1
#
_cell.length_a   1.000
_cell.length_b   1.000
_cell.length_c   1.000
_cell.angle_alpha   90.00
_cell.angle_beta   90.00
_cell.angle_gamma   90.00
#
_symmetry.space_group_name_H-M   'P 1'
#
loop_
_entity.id
_entity.type
_entity.pdbx_description
1 polymer ?
#
loop_
_entity_poly.entity_id
_entity_poly.type
_entity_poly.pdbx_seq_one_letter_code
_entity_poly.pdbx_strand_id
1 'polypeptide(L)'
;MLGGAYATVNFGDDPVLNAGTTNVGKVTLFSRPLLRFDLTAIPVGMQITSATLTLSHAGGTLPAGGEFTAHRLTREDWTEFGVTWNRYDGANTWTTPGGDYTAELHDTQSVASAAEDLVFESLAELAADAIANRQGLLHLLVLGPESGSADNYLSVHSSDAATAALRPKLVVEYQLPVPQLTIADHGDGTGATATISAAAATSNNILFVQGFDGQPGSGPWTTGASRVGNGDVTLALTRGHYFAHVVSELDTHTAVSAMAYFVITDGVESIHTRCLEAAQARVRLLGLEGLASGSVVVQKVPAGRNLASGVGLPAVILSPHRAAMPAVEGTNGRDDVFYDVLVAIFDRDNQEPTLQANLDRHLLWRQQIARAFRNQRLPGVPEVINCVVEPAEGLLEEAWKRELMTSAVLLRFTSRETRGFN
;
A
#
# COMPACT_ATOMS: atom_id res chain seq x y z
N MET A 1 -1.35 35.68 23.43
CA MET A 1 -0.97 36.17 24.78
C MET A 1 0.25 37.09 24.68
N LEU A 2 0.40 38.03 25.62
CA LEU A 2 1.46 39.05 25.60
C LEU A 2 2.16 39.15 26.97
N GLY A 3 3.49 39.09 26.98
CA GLY A 3 4.31 39.15 28.19
C GLY A 3 4.52 40.55 28.77
N GLY A 4 5.40 40.63 29.78
CA GLY A 4 5.82 41.88 30.41
C GLY A 4 4.67 42.62 31.12
N ALA A 5 4.49 43.91 30.81
CA ALA A 5 3.47 44.74 31.47
C ALA A 5 2.02 44.28 31.23
N TYR A 6 1.80 43.42 30.24
CA TYR A 6 0.48 42.90 29.86
C TYR A 6 0.32 41.42 30.21
N ALA A 7 1.19 40.87 31.07
CA ALA A 7 1.24 39.44 31.35
C ALA A 7 -0.04 38.85 32.00
N THR A 8 -0.94 39.71 32.49
CA THR A 8 -2.24 39.34 33.08
C THR A 8 -3.43 39.76 32.22
N VAL A 9 -3.20 40.32 31.03
CA VAL A 9 -4.26 40.76 30.11
C VAL A 9 -4.62 39.61 29.18
N ASN A 10 -5.93 39.37 29.04
CA ASN A 10 -6.49 38.45 28.07
C ASN A 10 -6.77 39.19 26.75
N PHE A 11 -6.53 38.51 25.63
CA PHE A 11 -6.72 39.04 24.28
C PHE A 11 -7.60 38.08 23.45
N GLY A 12 -8.51 37.35 24.10
CA GLY A 12 -9.32 36.31 23.47
C GLY A 12 -10.34 36.81 22.45
N ASP A 13 -10.64 38.11 22.44
CA ASP A 13 -11.55 38.78 21.51
C ASP A 13 -10.84 39.72 20.51
N ASP A 14 -9.49 39.72 20.49
CA ASP A 14 -8.73 40.56 19.58
C ASP A 14 -8.82 40.00 18.14
N PRO A 15 -9.19 40.80 17.13
CA PRO A 15 -9.22 40.36 15.73
C PRO A 15 -7.84 40.03 15.15
N VAL A 16 -6.76 40.30 15.90
CA VAL A 16 -5.37 40.10 15.47
C VAL A 16 -4.58 39.32 16.52
N LEU A 17 -3.73 38.43 16.03
CA LEU A 17 -2.78 37.61 16.78
C LEU A 17 -1.36 38.08 16.46
N ASN A 18 -0.60 38.49 17.47
CA ASN A 18 0.79 38.88 17.30
C ASN A 18 1.74 37.73 17.66
N ALA A 19 2.75 37.49 16.82
CA ALA A 19 3.82 36.54 17.06
C ALA A 19 5.19 37.25 16.98
N GLY A 20 6.03 37.11 18.01
CA GLY A 20 7.35 37.73 18.07
C GLY A 20 7.44 38.86 19.11
N THR A 21 8.31 39.82 18.84
CA THR A 21 8.75 40.81 19.83
C THR A 21 8.28 42.23 19.52
N THR A 22 7.78 42.92 20.54
CA THR A 22 7.45 44.36 20.49
C THR A 22 8.13 45.09 21.65
N ASN A 23 8.66 46.28 21.41
CA ASN A 23 9.35 47.11 22.40
C ASN A 23 8.50 48.34 22.71
N VAL A 24 8.04 48.43 23.95
CA VAL A 24 7.30 49.58 24.45
C VAL A 24 8.22 50.33 25.41
N GLY A 25 8.79 51.44 24.96
CA GLY A 25 9.84 52.15 25.70
C GLY A 25 11.17 51.38 25.70
N LYS A 26 11.69 51.03 26.89
CA LYS A 26 12.92 50.21 27.07
C LYS A 26 12.62 48.78 27.52
N VAL A 27 11.39 48.30 27.35
CA VAL A 27 10.95 46.97 27.77
C VAL A 27 10.54 46.16 26.57
N THR A 28 11.10 44.97 26.45
CA THR A 28 10.82 44.00 25.41
C THR A 28 9.67 43.10 25.86
N LEU A 29 8.64 42.98 25.01
CA LEU A 29 7.45 42.17 25.24
C LEU A 29 7.40 41.04 24.20
N PHE A 30 7.01 39.86 24.63
CA PHE A 30 6.87 38.68 23.78
C PHE A 30 5.41 38.37 23.53
N SER A 31 5.05 38.19 22.27
CA SER A 31 3.72 37.80 21.82
C SER A 31 3.77 36.39 21.25
N ARG A 32 2.89 35.53 21.76
CA ARG A 32 2.76 34.14 21.32
C ARG A 32 1.28 33.85 21.10
N PRO A 33 0.83 33.59 19.86
CA PRO A 33 -0.56 33.23 19.63
C PRO A 33 -0.77 31.74 19.90
N LEU A 34 -1.96 31.42 20.42
CA LEU A 34 -2.42 30.06 20.61
C LEU A 34 -3.56 29.82 19.63
N LEU A 35 -3.58 28.62 19.05
CA LEU A 35 -4.60 28.22 18.08
C LEU A 35 -5.18 26.86 18.53
N ARG A 36 -6.47 26.67 18.31
CA ARG A 36 -7.14 25.38 18.49
C ARG A 36 -7.98 25.05 17.26
N PHE A 37 -7.80 23.85 16.73
CA PHE A 37 -8.63 23.31 15.65
C PHE A 37 -9.34 22.04 16.13
N ASP A 38 -10.62 21.91 15.77
CA ASP A 38 -11.42 20.71 16.01
C ASP A 38 -11.38 19.83 14.76
N LEU A 39 -10.80 18.64 14.90
CA LEU A 39 -10.62 17.62 13.87
C LEU A 39 -11.54 16.41 14.09
N THR A 40 -12.55 16.50 14.98
CA THR A 40 -13.45 15.39 15.31
C THR A 40 -14.28 14.89 14.11
N ALA A 41 -14.38 15.68 13.05
CA ALA A 41 -14.99 15.27 11.79
C ALA A 41 -14.14 14.24 11.00
N ILE A 42 -12.84 14.11 11.31
CA ILE A 42 -11.95 13.13 10.69
C ILE A 42 -12.00 11.85 11.54
N PRO A 43 -12.41 10.70 10.97
CA PRO A 43 -12.50 9.46 11.73
C PRO A 43 -11.15 8.99 12.29
N VAL A 44 -11.18 8.40 13.49
CA VAL A 44 -9.99 7.78 14.09
C VAL A 44 -9.55 6.59 13.24
N GLY A 45 -8.26 6.54 12.91
CA GLY A 45 -7.66 5.47 12.10
C GLY A 45 -7.35 5.88 10.64
N MET A 46 -7.71 7.10 10.23
CA MET A 46 -7.28 7.66 8.95
C MET A 46 -5.76 7.92 8.93
N GLN A 47 -5.14 7.71 7.77
CA GLN A 47 -3.78 8.16 7.50
C GLN A 47 -3.82 9.62 7.06
N ILE A 48 -3.22 10.51 7.86
CA ILE A 48 -3.05 11.91 7.47
C ILE A 48 -1.89 12.02 6.48
N THR A 49 -2.16 12.52 5.28
CA THR A 49 -1.16 12.67 4.21
C THR A 49 -0.54 14.06 4.19
N SER A 50 -1.31 15.08 4.58
CA SER A 50 -0.82 16.46 4.73
C SER A 50 -1.65 17.20 5.76
N ALA A 51 -1.05 18.18 6.43
CA ALA A 51 -1.78 19.17 7.21
C ALA A 51 -1.07 20.51 7.12
N THR A 52 -1.73 21.47 6.47
CA THR A 52 -1.19 22.80 6.18
C THR A 52 -2.00 23.86 6.92
N LEU A 53 -1.33 24.61 7.79
CA LEU A 53 -1.88 25.78 8.46
C LEU A 53 -1.49 27.05 7.71
N THR A 54 -2.47 27.87 7.36
CA THR A 54 -2.27 29.21 6.82
C THR A 54 -2.85 30.26 7.77
N LEU A 55 -2.04 31.24 8.14
CA LEU A 55 -2.43 32.42 8.90
C LEU A 55 -2.19 33.64 8.02
N SER A 56 -3.27 34.32 7.63
CA SER A 56 -3.16 35.50 6.78
C SER A 56 -2.57 36.68 7.55
N HIS A 57 -1.62 37.38 6.93
CA HIS A 57 -1.02 38.56 7.54
C HIS A 57 -2.05 39.66 7.80
N ALA A 58 -1.85 40.39 8.89
CA ALA A 58 -2.62 41.54 9.31
C ALA A 58 -1.73 42.78 9.53
N GLY A 59 -0.43 42.66 9.26
CA GLY A 59 0.59 43.70 9.45
C GLY A 59 1.76 43.21 10.30
N GLY A 60 2.49 44.15 10.88
CA GLY A 60 3.61 43.85 11.77
C GLY A 60 4.85 44.71 11.48
N THR A 61 5.98 44.34 12.06
CA THR A 61 7.27 44.99 11.84
C THR A 61 8.35 43.92 11.79
N LEU A 62 8.90 43.67 10.59
CA LEU A 62 9.92 42.66 10.31
C LEU A 62 11.11 43.31 9.56
N PRO A 63 12.01 44.02 10.26
CA PRO A 63 13.05 44.84 9.62
C PRO A 63 14.10 44.02 8.83
N ALA A 64 14.27 42.74 9.16
CA ALA A 64 15.19 41.83 8.47
C ALA A 64 14.54 40.46 8.20
N GLY A 65 13.21 40.43 8.08
CA GLY A 65 12.44 39.19 8.13
C GLY A 65 12.41 38.56 9.52
N GLY A 66 11.78 37.40 9.62
CA GLY A 66 11.64 36.63 10.86
C GLY A 66 11.46 35.16 10.60
N GLU A 67 11.93 34.34 11.54
CA GLU A 67 11.64 32.91 11.59
C GLU A 67 10.51 32.68 12.59
N PHE A 68 9.53 31.88 12.18
CA PHE A 68 8.38 31.52 12.97
C PHE A 68 8.28 30.01 13.05
N THR A 69 7.92 29.49 14.22
CA THR A 69 7.89 28.05 14.47
C THR A 69 6.54 27.64 15.06
N ALA A 70 6.02 26.51 14.60
CA ALA A 70 4.81 25.92 15.13
C ALA A 70 5.17 24.85 16.16
N HIS A 71 4.62 24.99 17.37
CA HIS A 71 4.82 24.07 18.47
C HIS A 71 3.50 23.47 18.93
N ARG A 72 3.54 22.22 19.41
CA ARG A 72 2.40 21.63 20.10
C ARG A 72 2.28 22.27 21.47
N LEU A 73 1.09 22.79 21.78
CA LEU A 73 0.75 23.15 23.16
C LEU A 73 0.43 21.87 23.93
N THR A 74 1.14 21.63 25.03
CA THR A 74 0.98 20.41 25.85
C THR A 74 -0.17 20.50 26.84
N ARG A 75 -0.65 21.73 27.08
CA ARG A 75 -1.80 22.01 27.94
C ARG A 75 -3.05 22.07 27.07
N GLU A 76 -4.00 21.18 27.32
CA GLU A 76 -5.22 21.05 26.50
C GLU A 76 -6.44 21.74 27.16
N ASP A 77 -6.35 22.05 28.46
CA ASP A 77 -7.41 22.66 29.29
C ASP A 77 -7.37 24.20 29.35
N TRP A 78 -6.64 24.85 28.45
CA TRP A 78 -6.65 26.31 28.36
C TRP A 78 -7.98 26.85 27.83
N THR A 79 -8.33 28.06 28.27
CA THR A 79 -9.58 28.72 27.86
C THR A 79 -9.28 30.05 27.19
N GLU A 80 -9.93 30.33 26.06
CA GLU A 80 -9.72 31.54 25.26
C GLU A 80 -9.88 32.84 26.05
N PHE A 81 -10.89 32.94 26.91
CA PHE A 81 -11.13 34.13 27.74
C PHE A 81 -10.40 34.12 29.09
N GLY A 82 -9.69 33.04 29.42
CA GLY A 82 -8.88 32.92 30.63
C GLY A 82 -7.38 32.99 30.38
N VAL A 83 -6.94 32.79 29.13
CA VAL A 83 -5.52 32.71 28.82
C VAL A 83 -4.83 34.08 28.90
N THR A 84 -3.70 34.11 29.58
CA THR A 84 -2.79 35.25 29.70
C THR A 84 -1.36 34.72 29.61
N TRP A 85 -0.35 35.59 29.66
CA TRP A 85 1.04 35.14 29.71
C TRP A 85 1.35 34.31 30.96
N ASN A 86 0.69 34.61 32.08
CA ASN A 86 0.95 33.95 33.37
C ASN A 86 0.01 32.77 33.64
N ARG A 87 -1.17 32.72 33.01
CA ARG A 87 -2.24 31.74 33.31
C ARG A 87 -2.86 31.16 32.05
N TYR A 88 -3.26 29.89 32.07
CA TYR A 88 -3.83 29.22 30.90
C TYR A 88 -5.37 29.23 30.86
N ASP A 89 -6.03 29.33 32.02
CA ASP A 89 -7.49 29.28 32.16
C ASP A 89 -8.07 30.40 33.06
N GLY A 90 -7.24 31.38 33.43
CA GLY A 90 -7.59 32.48 34.33
C GLY A 90 -7.41 32.17 35.81
N ALA A 91 -7.29 30.90 36.20
CA ALA A 91 -7.10 30.47 37.58
C ALA A 91 -5.69 29.89 37.82
N ASN A 92 -5.26 28.99 36.96
CA ASN A 92 -4.06 28.19 37.06
C ASN A 92 -2.92 28.78 36.21
N THR A 93 -1.69 28.63 36.69
CA THR A 93 -0.49 29.18 36.03
C THR A 93 0.10 28.19 35.03
N TRP A 94 0.72 28.71 33.98
CA TRP A 94 1.66 27.93 33.17
C TRP A 94 2.83 27.44 34.03
N THR A 95 3.48 26.36 33.62
CA THR A 95 4.71 25.90 34.29
C THR A 95 5.83 26.92 34.07
N THR A 96 5.96 27.39 32.83
CA THR A 96 6.77 28.56 32.47
C THR A 96 5.87 29.63 31.87
N PRO A 97 5.93 30.90 32.31
CA PRO A 97 5.15 31.97 31.70
C PRO A 97 5.37 32.03 30.18
N GLY A 98 4.29 32.22 29.42
CA GLY A 98 4.32 32.19 27.96
C GLY A 98 4.00 30.83 27.33
N GLY A 99 3.34 29.94 28.06
CA GLY A 99 2.77 28.69 27.52
C GLY A 99 3.64 27.46 27.75
N ASP A 100 2.99 26.31 27.97
CA ASP A 100 3.64 25.00 28.09
C ASP A 100 3.56 24.26 26.75
N TYR A 101 4.67 24.17 26.02
CA TYR A 101 4.74 23.60 24.66
C TYR A 101 5.93 22.64 24.49
N THR A 102 5.91 21.83 23.43
CA THR A 102 6.99 20.89 23.12
C THR A 102 8.25 21.60 22.61
N ALA A 103 9.42 21.14 23.04
CA ALA A 103 10.70 21.62 22.51
C ALA A 103 10.97 21.15 21.07
N GLU A 104 10.27 20.10 20.63
CA GLU A 104 10.31 19.61 19.25
C GLU A 104 9.77 20.69 18.29
N LEU A 105 10.56 20.97 17.25
CA LEU A 105 10.19 21.85 16.16
C LEU A 105 9.46 21.03 15.11
N HIS A 106 8.15 21.23 14.97
CA HIS A 106 7.35 20.50 13.98
C HIS A 106 7.38 21.17 12.61
N ASP A 107 7.40 22.50 12.58
CA ASP A 107 7.60 23.25 11.35
C ASP A 107 8.18 24.63 11.64
N THR A 108 8.90 25.14 10.65
CA THR A 108 9.57 26.43 10.67
C THR A 108 9.34 27.15 9.35
N GLN A 109 8.91 28.39 9.42
CA GLN A 109 8.76 29.23 8.25
C GLN A 109 9.55 30.53 8.42
N SER A 110 10.34 30.84 7.39
CA SER A 110 11.00 32.14 7.26
C SER A 110 10.17 33.07 6.40
N VAL A 111 9.91 34.27 6.92
CA VAL A 111 9.13 35.31 6.25
C VAL A 111 10.02 36.52 6.02
N ALA A 112 10.03 37.06 4.79
CA ALA A 112 10.92 38.17 4.46
C ALA A 112 10.33 39.55 4.84
N SER A 113 9.00 39.67 4.92
CA SER A 113 8.31 40.92 5.20
C SER A 113 6.99 40.72 5.95
N ALA A 114 6.50 41.77 6.63
CA ALA A 114 5.23 41.72 7.38
C ALA A 114 3.96 41.75 6.48
N ALA A 115 4.12 41.54 5.17
CA ALA A 115 3.05 41.49 4.17
C ALA A 115 2.84 40.07 3.60
N GLU A 116 3.50 39.08 4.19
CA GLU A 116 3.46 37.67 3.78
C GLU A 116 2.69 36.84 4.80
N ASP A 117 1.93 35.87 4.29
CA ASP A 117 1.17 34.94 5.12
C ASP A 117 2.10 33.92 5.79
N LEU A 118 1.69 33.47 6.98
CA LEU A 118 2.35 32.40 7.68
C LEU A 118 1.77 31.05 7.25
N VAL A 119 2.55 30.20 6.59
CA VAL A 119 2.20 28.87 6.10
C VAL A 119 3.13 27.84 6.72
N PHE A 120 2.54 26.93 7.49
CA PHE A 120 3.19 25.72 8.00
C PHE A 120 2.62 24.51 7.27
N GLU A 121 3.44 23.76 6.55
CA GLU A 121 3.05 22.63 5.71
C GLU A 121 3.26 21.27 6.39
N SER A 122 4.03 21.22 7.48
CA SER A 122 4.51 19.98 8.10
C SER A 122 3.79 19.63 9.42
N LEU A 123 2.47 19.81 9.49
CA LEU A 123 1.70 19.55 10.73
C LEU A 123 0.99 18.18 10.75
N ALA A 124 1.27 17.29 9.78
CA ALA A 124 0.54 16.04 9.60
C ALA A 124 0.62 15.12 10.83
N GLU A 125 1.80 14.98 11.43
CA GLU A 125 1.99 14.18 12.65
C GLU A 125 1.22 14.77 13.84
N LEU A 126 1.17 16.10 13.93
CA LEU A 126 0.44 16.78 14.99
C LEU A 126 -1.06 16.52 14.91
N ALA A 127 -1.61 16.62 13.70
CA ALA A 127 -3.01 16.34 13.40
C ALA A 127 -3.35 14.86 13.62
N ALA A 128 -2.50 13.94 13.15
CA ALA A 128 -2.70 12.50 13.34
C ALA A 128 -2.77 12.12 14.83
N ASP A 129 -1.85 12.64 15.64
CA ASP A 129 -1.87 12.41 17.08
C ASP A 129 -3.08 13.11 17.74
N ALA A 130 -3.44 14.34 17.34
CA ALA A 130 -4.63 15.01 17.87
C ALA A 130 -5.90 14.16 17.71
N ILE A 131 -6.08 13.56 16.52
CA ILE A 131 -7.19 12.65 16.20
C ILE A 131 -7.10 11.36 17.03
N ALA A 132 -5.93 10.73 17.11
CA ALA A 132 -5.79 9.43 17.76
C ALA A 132 -5.84 9.49 19.29
N ASN A 133 -5.25 10.52 19.90
CA ASN A 133 -4.93 10.52 21.34
C ASN A 133 -5.47 11.75 22.11
N ARG A 134 -5.94 12.79 21.42
CA ARG A 134 -6.33 14.08 22.07
C ARG A 134 -7.74 14.53 21.70
N GLN A 135 -8.67 13.58 21.61
CA GLN A 135 -10.09 13.84 21.37
C GLN A 135 -10.37 14.59 20.05
N GLY A 136 -9.46 14.58 19.09
CA GLY A 136 -9.58 15.34 17.85
C GLY A 136 -9.22 16.82 17.99
N LEU A 137 -8.69 17.29 19.12
CA LEU A 137 -8.35 18.69 19.33
C LEU A 137 -6.86 18.94 19.08
N LEU A 138 -6.55 19.78 18.09
CA LEU A 138 -5.21 20.21 17.78
C LEU A 138 -4.93 21.57 18.41
N HIS A 139 -4.07 21.61 19.43
CA HIS A 139 -3.64 22.84 20.10
C HIS A 139 -2.21 23.21 19.67
N LEU A 140 -2.06 24.44 19.17
CA LEU A 140 -0.80 24.96 18.65
C LEU A 140 -0.42 26.26 19.35
N LEU A 141 0.88 26.50 19.40
CA LEU A 141 1.49 27.76 19.79
C LEU A 141 2.49 28.16 18.72
N VAL A 142 2.43 29.41 18.26
CA VAL A 142 3.42 29.93 17.32
C VAL A 142 4.45 30.77 18.07
N LEU A 143 5.72 30.53 17.83
CA LEU A 143 6.79 31.44 18.24
C LEU A 143 7.24 32.25 17.05
N GLY A 144 7.48 33.54 17.27
CA GLY A 144 8.20 34.39 16.33
C GLY A 144 9.56 34.77 16.90
N PRO A 145 10.26 35.74 16.29
CA PRO A 145 11.54 36.21 16.79
C PRO A 145 11.43 36.78 18.22
N GLU A 146 12.16 36.18 19.16
CA GLU A 146 12.23 36.61 20.58
C GLU A 146 13.62 37.15 20.98
N SER A 147 14.51 37.33 20.00
CA SER A 147 15.87 37.84 20.21
C SER A 147 16.01 39.28 19.71
N GLY A 148 16.74 40.10 20.47
CA GLY A 148 17.06 41.48 20.10
C GLY A 148 16.21 42.51 20.85
N SER A 149 16.48 43.79 20.57
CA SER A 149 15.84 44.94 21.25
C SER A 149 15.04 45.84 20.31
N ALA A 150 14.73 45.33 19.11
CA ALA A 150 13.95 46.01 18.10
C ALA A 150 12.64 45.26 17.85
N ASP A 151 11.63 45.96 17.34
CA ASP A 151 10.36 45.34 16.99
C ASP A 151 10.62 44.32 15.87
N ASN A 152 10.20 43.08 16.13
CA ASN A 152 10.34 41.97 15.22
C ASN A 152 9.17 41.00 15.42
N TYR A 153 8.02 41.36 14.85
CA TYR A 153 6.79 40.61 15.00
C TYR A 153 5.96 40.62 13.73
N LEU A 154 5.19 39.56 13.54
CA LEU A 154 4.14 39.46 12.53
C LEU A 154 2.78 39.48 13.23
N SER A 155 1.86 40.26 12.68
CA SER A 155 0.46 40.22 13.05
C SER A 155 -0.27 39.35 12.03
N VAL A 156 -1.09 38.41 12.50
CA VAL A 156 -1.95 37.58 11.67
C VAL A 156 -3.40 37.69 12.14
N HIS A 157 -4.35 37.41 11.27
CA HIS A 157 -5.77 37.48 11.63
C HIS A 157 -6.17 36.36 12.61
N SER A 158 -7.06 36.68 13.55
CA SER A 158 -7.68 35.72 14.48
C SER A 158 -9.00 35.16 13.93
N SER A 159 -9.65 34.27 14.68
CA SER A 159 -11.02 33.80 14.43
C SER A 159 -12.06 34.93 14.44
N ASP A 160 -11.78 36.04 15.12
CA ASP A 160 -12.66 37.21 15.24
C ASP A 160 -12.48 38.22 14.11
N ALA A 161 -11.60 37.94 13.14
CA ALA A 161 -11.47 38.76 11.94
C ALA A 161 -12.82 38.88 11.22
N ALA A 162 -13.19 40.12 10.87
CA ALA A 162 -14.47 40.43 10.23
C ALA A 162 -14.64 39.73 8.87
N THR A 163 -13.57 39.61 8.10
CA THR A 163 -13.55 38.90 6.82
C THR A 163 -13.20 37.44 7.04
N ALA A 164 -14.17 36.54 6.84
CA ALA A 164 -13.99 35.10 7.08
C ALA A 164 -12.85 34.46 6.28
N ALA A 165 -12.56 34.96 5.08
CA ALA A 165 -11.48 34.44 4.23
C ALA A 165 -10.06 34.71 4.77
N LEU A 166 -9.92 35.64 5.73
CA LEU A 166 -8.63 35.96 6.36
C LEU A 166 -8.39 35.18 7.67
N ARG A 167 -9.40 34.45 8.17
CA ARG A 167 -9.28 33.72 9.44
C ARG A 167 -8.29 32.55 9.31
N PRO A 168 -7.67 32.12 10.42
CA PRO A 168 -6.78 30.95 10.43
C PRO A 168 -7.42 29.73 9.76
N LYS A 169 -6.70 29.10 8.84
CA LYS A 169 -7.20 27.96 8.06
C LYS A 169 -6.23 26.80 8.17
N LEU A 170 -6.75 25.64 8.60
CA LEU A 170 -6.05 24.37 8.57
C LEU A 170 -6.69 23.49 7.48
N VAL A 171 -5.89 23.03 6.53
CA VAL A 171 -6.28 22.06 5.52
C VAL A 171 -5.62 20.73 5.86
N VAL A 172 -6.42 19.69 6.06
CA VAL A 172 -5.95 18.33 6.36
C VAL A 172 -6.39 17.41 5.23
N GLU A 173 -5.43 16.75 4.58
CA GLU A 173 -5.70 15.68 3.63
C GLU A 173 -5.47 14.34 4.29
N TYR A 174 -6.36 13.39 4.05
CA TYR A 174 -6.31 12.07 4.66
C TYR A 174 -6.93 11.01 3.77
N GLN A 175 -6.54 9.77 4.01
CA GLN A 175 -7.06 8.60 3.32
C GLN A 175 -7.12 7.40 4.27
N LEU A 176 -7.93 6.40 3.94
CA LEU A 176 -7.91 5.15 4.68
C LEU A 176 -6.61 4.38 4.37
N PRO A 177 -5.88 3.86 5.38
CA PRO A 177 -4.69 3.05 5.14
C PRO A 177 -5.00 1.84 4.25
N VAL A 178 -4.13 1.58 3.28
CA VAL A 178 -4.27 0.43 2.38
C VAL A 178 -3.87 -0.85 3.12
N PRO A 179 -4.80 -1.81 3.33
CA PRO A 179 -4.48 -3.06 4.01
C PRO A 179 -3.48 -3.89 3.18
N GLN A 180 -2.59 -4.58 3.87
CA GLN A 180 -1.68 -5.57 3.31
C GLN A 180 -2.22 -6.96 3.60
N LEU A 181 -2.25 -7.80 2.56
CA LEU A 181 -2.72 -9.18 2.63
C LEU A 181 -1.57 -10.14 2.37
N THR A 182 -1.36 -11.07 3.29
CA THR A 182 -0.47 -12.22 3.10
C THR A 182 -1.24 -13.50 3.38
N ILE A 183 -0.97 -14.56 2.62
CA ILE A 183 -1.71 -15.83 2.72
C ILE A 183 -0.70 -16.96 2.84
N ALA A 184 -0.90 -17.81 3.84
CA ALA A 184 -0.10 -19.00 4.11
C ALA A 184 -1.00 -20.24 4.01
N ASP A 185 -0.71 -21.11 3.05
CA ASP A 185 -1.35 -22.42 2.90
C ASP A 185 -1.07 -23.31 4.13
N HIS A 186 -2.08 -24.05 4.59
CA HIS A 186 -1.91 -25.02 5.67
C HIS A 186 -1.20 -26.30 5.20
N GLY A 187 -1.33 -26.64 3.91
CA GLY A 187 -0.72 -27.83 3.33
C GLY A 187 -1.38 -29.15 3.73
N ASP A 188 -2.60 -29.10 4.27
CA ASP A 188 -3.38 -30.26 4.75
C ASP A 188 -4.77 -30.34 4.09
N GLY A 189 -5.03 -29.49 3.09
CA GLY A 189 -6.30 -29.43 2.37
C GLY A 189 -7.44 -28.75 3.14
N THR A 190 -7.17 -28.16 4.31
CA THR A 190 -8.18 -27.43 5.10
C THR A 190 -8.29 -25.96 4.74
N GLY A 191 -7.36 -25.44 3.93
CA GLY A 191 -7.35 -24.06 3.44
C GLY A 191 -6.08 -23.30 3.78
N ALA A 192 -6.23 -22.02 4.12
CA ALA A 192 -5.10 -21.13 4.40
C ALA A 192 -5.37 -20.17 5.55
N THR A 193 -4.30 -19.63 6.14
CA THR A 193 -4.36 -18.50 7.05
C THR A 193 -4.05 -17.22 6.27
N ALA A 194 -4.96 -16.26 6.32
CA ALA A 194 -4.76 -14.94 5.74
C ALA A 194 -4.48 -13.92 6.85
N THR A 195 -3.34 -13.25 6.76
CA THR A 195 -2.93 -12.20 7.70
C THR A 195 -3.18 -10.83 7.06
N ILE A 196 -4.03 -10.04 7.71
CA ILE A 196 -4.33 -8.65 7.34
C ILE A 196 -3.48 -7.74 8.22
N SER A 197 -2.71 -6.84 7.61
CA SER A 197 -1.86 -5.87 8.32
C SER A 197 -1.98 -4.48 7.69
N ALA A 198 -1.43 -3.46 8.36
CA ALA A 198 -1.48 -2.05 7.93
C ALA A 198 -2.89 -1.45 7.71
N ALA A 199 -3.95 -2.13 8.15
CA ALA A 199 -5.29 -1.58 8.19
C ALA A 199 -5.50 -0.68 9.42
N ALA A 200 -6.47 0.22 9.35
CA ALA A 200 -6.92 0.99 10.49
C ALA A 200 -7.50 0.07 11.59
N ALA A 201 -7.22 0.36 12.86
CA ALA A 201 -7.59 -0.51 13.98
C ALA A 201 -9.11 -0.77 14.09
N THR A 202 -9.92 0.20 13.65
CA THR A 202 -11.39 0.19 13.69
C THR A 202 -12.02 -0.11 12.33
N SER A 203 -11.24 -0.28 11.26
CA SER A 203 -11.82 -0.59 9.95
C SER A 203 -12.35 -2.01 9.89
N ASN A 204 -13.46 -2.17 9.18
CA ASN A 204 -14.00 -3.47 8.82
C ASN A 204 -13.25 -3.98 7.58
N ASN A 205 -12.50 -5.06 7.73
CA ASN A 205 -11.71 -5.66 6.67
C ASN A 205 -12.41 -6.92 6.17
N ILE A 206 -12.93 -6.87 4.94
CA ILE A 206 -13.63 -7.97 4.29
C ILE A 206 -12.69 -8.58 3.26
N LEU A 207 -12.37 -9.86 3.45
CA LEU A 207 -11.53 -10.63 2.54
C LEU A 207 -12.41 -11.32 1.50
N PHE A 208 -12.17 -10.98 0.24
CA PHE A 208 -12.82 -11.60 -0.91
C PHE A 208 -11.89 -12.62 -1.55
N VAL A 209 -12.44 -13.76 -1.93
CA VAL A 209 -11.74 -14.86 -2.60
C VAL A 209 -12.47 -15.20 -3.90
N GLN A 210 -11.69 -15.48 -4.93
CA GLN A 210 -12.16 -16.00 -6.21
C GLN A 210 -11.36 -17.26 -6.56
N GLY A 211 -12.05 -18.32 -6.98
CA GLY A 211 -11.39 -19.48 -7.58
C GLY A 211 -10.71 -19.10 -8.90
N PHE A 212 -9.51 -19.63 -9.15
CA PHE A 212 -8.75 -19.34 -10.35
C PHE A 212 -9.34 -20.04 -11.58
N ASP A 213 -9.74 -19.26 -12.56
CA ASP A 213 -10.20 -19.72 -13.89
C ASP A 213 -9.38 -19.11 -15.04
N GLY A 214 -8.26 -18.46 -14.70
CA GLY A 214 -7.28 -17.93 -15.65
C GLY A 214 -6.91 -16.48 -15.38
N GLN A 215 -7.92 -15.62 -15.25
CA GLN A 215 -7.73 -14.19 -15.01
C GLN A 215 -8.48 -13.74 -13.74
N PRO A 216 -8.02 -12.67 -13.08
CA PRO A 216 -8.82 -12.02 -12.05
C PRO A 216 -10.16 -11.54 -12.60
N GLY A 217 -11.24 -11.78 -11.89
CA GLY A 217 -12.58 -11.29 -12.23
C GLY A 217 -13.34 -12.06 -13.31
N SER A 218 -12.81 -13.16 -13.87
CA SER A 218 -13.60 -14.02 -14.78
C SER A 218 -14.69 -14.85 -14.07
N GLY A 219 -14.63 -14.97 -12.75
CA GLY A 219 -15.63 -15.59 -11.89
C GLY A 219 -16.09 -14.68 -10.75
N PRO A 220 -17.15 -15.05 -10.02
CA PRO A 220 -17.67 -14.23 -8.93
C PRO A 220 -16.72 -14.19 -7.74
N TRP A 221 -16.51 -13.01 -7.18
CA TRP A 221 -15.87 -12.83 -5.88
C TRP A 221 -16.83 -13.26 -4.78
N THR A 222 -16.32 -14.05 -3.83
CA THR A 222 -17.07 -14.51 -2.66
C THR A 222 -16.40 -14.03 -1.40
N THR A 223 -17.17 -13.69 -0.37
CA THR A 223 -16.59 -13.33 0.93
C THR A 223 -16.01 -14.57 1.59
N GLY A 224 -14.69 -14.59 1.76
CA GLY A 224 -14.00 -15.69 2.45
C GLY A 224 -14.04 -15.52 3.97
N ALA A 225 -13.73 -14.32 4.45
CA ALA A 225 -13.75 -13.99 5.87
C ALA A 225 -13.86 -12.47 6.07
N SER A 226 -14.14 -12.03 7.28
CA SER A 226 -14.04 -10.62 7.67
C SER A 226 -13.52 -10.48 9.09
N ARG A 227 -12.89 -9.34 9.39
CA ARG A 227 -12.51 -8.96 10.75
C ARG A 227 -12.28 -7.46 10.89
N VAL A 228 -12.28 -6.98 12.13
CA VAL A 228 -11.94 -5.60 12.45
C VAL A 228 -10.43 -5.48 12.70
N GLY A 229 -9.80 -4.47 12.10
CA GLY A 229 -8.37 -4.17 12.26
C GLY A 229 -7.41 -5.24 11.74
N ASN A 230 -6.19 -5.30 12.31
CA ASN A 230 -5.05 -6.14 11.88
C ASN A 230 -4.90 -7.45 12.65
N GLY A 231 -4.40 -8.52 12.00
CA GLY A 231 -4.42 -9.91 12.48
C GLY A 231 -4.98 -10.93 11.47
N ASP A 232 -5.13 -12.17 11.95
CA ASP A 232 -5.33 -13.35 11.10
C ASP A 232 -6.81 -13.78 10.96
N VAL A 233 -7.16 -14.33 9.80
CA VAL A 233 -8.39 -15.09 9.53
C VAL A 233 -8.07 -16.43 8.88
N THR A 234 -8.86 -17.44 9.20
CA THR A 234 -8.82 -18.73 8.49
C THR A 234 -9.72 -18.68 7.27
N LEU A 235 -9.19 -19.10 6.12
CA LEU A 235 -9.92 -19.29 4.87
C LEU A 235 -10.15 -20.79 4.66
N ALA A 236 -11.40 -21.24 4.80
CA ALA A 236 -11.79 -22.61 4.51
C ALA A 236 -11.98 -22.77 2.99
N LEU A 237 -10.96 -23.27 2.31
CA LEU A 237 -10.91 -23.44 0.87
C LEU A 237 -10.48 -24.86 0.55
N THR A 238 -11.03 -25.42 -0.52
CA THR A 238 -10.58 -26.70 -1.04
C THR A 238 -9.24 -26.54 -1.77
N ARG A 239 -8.59 -27.66 -2.08
CA ARG A 239 -7.43 -27.69 -2.98
C ARG A 239 -7.71 -26.90 -4.28
N GLY A 240 -6.77 -26.06 -4.67
CA GLY A 240 -6.87 -25.29 -5.91
C GLY A 240 -6.07 -24.01 -5.90
N HIS A 241 -6.21 -23.26 -7.00
CA HIS A 241 -5.59 -21.95 -7.18
C HIS A 241 -6.64 -20.86 -6.94
N TYR A 242 -6.24 -19.75 -6.30
CA TYR A 242 -7.16 -18.70 -5.89
C TYR A 242 -6.55 -17.30 -6.03
N PHE A 243 -7.41 -16.31 -6.19
CA PHE A 243 -7.10 -14.91 -5.95
C PHE A 243 -7.81 -14.43 -4.69
N ALA A 244 -7.17 -13.52 -3.95
CA ALA A 244 -7.80 -12.83 -2.84
C ALA A 244 -7.41 -11.35 -2.79
N HIS A 245 -8.29 -10.53 -2.26
CA HIS A 245 -8.00 -9.15 -1.86
C HIS A 245 -8.83 -8.80 -0.63
N VAL A 246 -8.40 -7.76 0.08
CA VAL A 246 -9.13 -7.21 1.23
C VAL A 246 -9.72 -5.87 0.83
N VAL A 247 -10.98 -5.65 1.15
CA VAL A 247 -11.63 -4.33 1.15
C VAL A 247 -11.73 -3.89 2.60
N SER A 248 -11.03 -2.81 2.93
CA SER A 248 -11.11 -2.13 4.23
C SER A 248 -12.13 -1.00 4.11
N GLU A 249 -13.09 -0.96 5.02
CA GLU A 249 -14.14 0.05 5.09
C GLU A 249 -14.11 0.75 6.44
N LEU A 250 -14.17 2.09 6.42
CA LEU A 250 -14.29 2.92 7.62
C LEU A 250 -15.14 4.15 7.28
N ASP A 251 -16.33 4.21 7.87
CA ASP A 251 -17.39 5.15 7.51
C ASP A 251 -17.68 5.15 6.01
N THR A 252 -17.43 6.28 5.32
CA THR A 252 -17.62 6.41 3.86
C THR A 252 -16.34 6.14 3.06
N HIS A 253 -15.24 5.78 3.72
CA HIS A 253 -13.95 5.58 3.09
C HIS A 253 -13.69 4.10 2.85
N THR A 254 -13.09 3.80 1.70
CA THR A 254 -12.72 2.45 1.31
C THR A 254 -11.28 2.41 0.82
N ALA A 255 -10.60 1.32 1.14
CA ALA A 255 -9.25 1.03 0.63
C ALA A 255 -9.19 -0.46 0.26
N VAL A 256 -8.49 -0.77 -0.82
CA VAL A 256 -8.40 -2.15 -1.35
C VAL A 256 -6.95 -2.59 -1.36
N SER A 257 -6.66 -3.77 -0.81
CA SER A 257 -5.31 -4.34 -0.84
C SER A 257 -4.86 -4.64 -2.27
N ALA A 258 -3.55 -4.79 -2.46
CA ALA A 258 -3.07 -5.51 -3.62
C ALA A 258 -3.70 -6.91 -3.67
N MET A 259 -4.00 -7.38 -4.87
CA MET A 259 -4.52 -8.73 -5.06
C MET A 259 -3.40 -9.76 -4.89
N ALA A 260 -3.67 -10.80 -4.11
CA ALA A 260 -2.78 -11.92 -3.87
C ALA A 260 -3.23 -13.15 -4.67
N TYR A 261 -2.30 -13.75 -5.40
CA TYR A 261 -2.47 -15.10 -5.94
C TYR A 261 -1.86 -16.12 -4.97
N PHE A 262 -2.59 -17.20 -4.67
CA PHE A 262 -2.13 -18.25 -3.79
C PHE A 262 -2.71 -19.61 -4.20
N VAL A 263 -2.17 -20.66 -3.59
CA VAL A 263 -2.54 -22.06 -3.86
C VAL A 263 -2.84 -22.74 -2.54
N ILE A 264 -3.88 -23.57 -2.51
CA ILE A 264 -4.21 -24.46 -1.41
C ILE A 264 -3.78 -25.87 -1.79
N THR A 265 -2.90 -26.48 -1.00
CA THR A 265 -2.40 -27.85 -1.22
C THR A 265 -2.90 -28.81 -0.15
N ASP A 266 -2.92 -30.10 -0.48
CA ASP A 266 -3.35 -31.18 0.43
C ASP A 266 -2.19 -31.96 1.07
N GLY A 267 -0.95 -31.63 0.72
CA GLY A 267 0.25 -32.32 1.21
C GLY A 267 0.47 -33.73 0.66
N VAL A 268 -0.39 -34.22 -0.24
CA VAL A 268 -0.33 -35.58 -0.80
C VAL A 268 0.22 -35.59 -2.23
N GLU A 269 0.16 -34.46 -2.92
CA GLU A 269 0.61 -34.35 -4.30
C GLU A 269 2.12 -34.43 -4.48
N SER A 270 2.55 -35.08 -5.57
CA SER A 270 3.94 -35.00 -6.01
C SER A 270 4.30 -33.57 -6.43
N ILE A 271 5.54 -33.17 -6.18
CA ILE A 271 6.09 -31.88 -6.63
C ILE A 271 5.91 -31.71 -8.14
N HIS A 272 6.05 -32.80 -8.94
CA HIS A 272 5.85 -32.74 -10.39
C HIS A 272 4.40 -32.42 -10.79
N THR A 273 3.41 -32.98 -10.08
CA THR A 273 1.99 -32.64 -10.29
C THR A 273 1.74 -31.16 -9.99
N ARG A 274 2.24 -30.69 -8.86
CA ARG A 274 2.15 -29.28 -8.46
C ARG A 274 2.82 -28.36 -9.47
N CYS A 275 3.97 -28.76 -10.03
CA CYS A 275 4.63 -28.03 -11.12
C CYS A 275 3.77 -27.94 -12.38
N LEU A 276 3.06 -29.02 -12.76
CA LEU A 276 2.17 -29.03 -13.92
C LEU A 276 0.99 -28.08 -13.73
N GLU A 277 0.31 -28.15 -12.59
CA GLU A 277 -0.86 -27.32 -12.28
C GLU A 277 -0.48 -25.84 -12.12
N ALA A 278 0.61 -25.53 -11.42
CA ALA A 278 1.10 -24.18 -11.29
C ALA A 278 1.62 -23.59 -12.63
N ALA A 279 2.25 -24.41 -13.47
CA ALA A 279 2.63 -23.98 -14.82
C ALA A 279 1.39 -23.71 -15.70
N GLN A 280 0.35 -24.55 -15.60
CA GLN A 280 -0.92 -24.34 -16.31
C GLN A 280 -1.57 -23.04 -15.88
N ALA A 281 -1.67 -22.79 -14.58
CA ALA A 281 -2.20 -21.55 -14.03
C ALA A 281 -1.43 -20.33 -14.56
N ARG A 282 -0.08 -20.38 -14.54
CA ARG A 282 0.74 -19.28 -15.05
C ARG A 282 0.57 -19.05 -16.55
N VAL A 283 0.41 -20.09 -17.37
CA VAL A 283 0.12 -19.95 -18.80
C VAL A 283 -1.25 -19.31 -19.04
N ARG A 284 -2.28 -19.72 -18.28
CA ARG A 284 -3.61 -19.09 -18.36
C ARG A 284 -3.58 -17.61 -17.97
N LEU A 285 -2.75 -17.25 -16.98
CA LEU A 285 -2.57 -15.87 -16.54
C LEU A 285 -1.92 -14.98 -17.61
N LEU A 286 -1.19 -15.53 -18.58
CA LEU A 286 -0.64 -14.75 -19.69
C LEU A 286 -1.71 -14.20 -20.63
N GLY A 287 -2.93 -14.76 -20.61
CA GLY A 287 -4.03 -14.28 -21.45
C GLY A 287 -3.67 -14.30 -22.94
N LEU A 288 -3.04 -15.39 -23.40
CA LEU A 288 -2.52 -15.51 -24.77
C LEU A 288 -3.63 -15.20 -25.79
N GLU A 289 -3.36 -14.25 -26.69
CA GLU A 289 -4.36 -13.73 -27.62
C GLU A 289 -4.94 -14.85 -28.49
N GLY A 290 -6.26 -15.03 -28.50
CA GLY A 290 -6.95 -16.06 -29.28
C GLY A 290 -6.94 -17.46 -28.65
N LEU A 291 -6.40 -17.61 -27.44
CA LEU A 291 -6.42 -18.87 -26.70
C LEU A 291 -7.43 -18.81 -25.54
N ALA A 292 -8.41 -19.71 -25.54
CA ALA A 292 -9.33 -19.85 -24.41
C ALA A 292 -8.59 -20.42 -23.18
N SER A 293 -8.87 -19.91 -21.98
CA SER A 293 -8.28 -20.43 -20.73
C SER A 293 -8.53 -21.94 -20.55
N GLY A 294 -9.71 -22.42 -20.95
CA GLY A 294 -10.08 -23.84 -20.97
C GLY A 294 -9.28 -24.70 -21.96
N SER A 295 -8.64 -24.09 -22.96
CA SER A 295 -7.76 -24.79 -23.93
C SER A 295 -6.32 -24.95 -23.44
N VAL A 296 -5.98 -24.43 -22.26
CA VAL A 296 -4.71 -24.72 -21.57
C VAL A 296 -4.96 -25.88 -20.61
N VAL A 297 -4.40 -27.06 -20.89
CA VAL A 297 -4.71 -28.30 -20.17
C VAL A 297 -3.47 -29.07 -19.72
N VAL A 298 -3.54 -29.65 -18.51
CA VAL A 298 -2.59 -30.67 -18.07
C VAL A 298 -3.08 -32.03 -18.54
N GLN A 299 -2.24 -32.76 -19.28
CA GLN A 299 -2.54 -34.14 -19.68
C GLN A 299 -1.25 -34.94 -19.94
N LYS A 300 -1.38 -36.26 -20.10
CA LYS A 300 -0.26 -37.12 -20.52
C LYS A 300 0.24 -36.69 -21.89
N VAL A 301 1.55 -36.86 -22.14
CA VAL A 301 2.17 -36.53 -23.44
C VAL A 301 1.32 -37.11 -24.57
N PRO A 302 0.83 -36.28 -25.50
CA PRO A 302 -0.09 -36.71 -26.55
C PRO A 302 0.67 -37.46 -27.66
N ALA A 303 1.09 -38.70 -27.38
CA ALA A 303 1.81 -39.55 -28.33
C ALA A 303 0.89 -40.33 -29.29
N GLY A 304 -0.43 -40.33 -29.06
CA GLY A 304 -1.38 -41.06 -29.90
C GLY A 304 -2.86 -41.04 -29.45
N ARG A 305 -3.24 -40.18 -28.52
CA ARG A 305 -4.64 -40.02 -28.06
C ARG A 305 -5.19 -38.67 -28.51
N ASN A 306 -6.52 -38.62 -28.70
CA ASN A 306 -7.23 -37.37 -28.93
C ASN A 306 -7.03 -36.41 -27.74
N LEU A 307 -7.16 -35.10 -28.00
CA LEU A 307 -7.29 -34.11 -26.94
C LEU A 307 -8.41 -34.50 -25.97
N ALA A 308 -8.27 -34.11 -24.71
CA ALA A 308 -9.33 -34.29 -23.72
C ALA A 308 -10.66 -33.69 -24.23
N SER A 309 -11.78 -34.30 -23.83
CA SER A 309 -13.11 -33.83 -24.22
C SER A 309 -13.30 -32.36 -23.80
N GLY A 310 -13.82 -31.53 -24.72
CA GLY A 310 -14.04 -30.11 -24.48
C GLY A 310 -12.85 -29.19 -24.76
N VAL A 311 -11.68 -29.72 -25.14
CA VAL A 311 -10.51 -28.91 -25.53
C VAL A 311 -10.58 -28.56 -27.01
N GLY A 312 -10.84 -27.30 -27.32
CA GLY A 312 -10.81 -26.76 -28.68
C GLY A 312 -9.40 -26.33 -29.09
N LEU A 313 -9.10 -26.42 -30.39
CA LEU A 313 -7.91 -25.80 -30.97
C LEU A 313 -8.17 -24.30 -31.21
N PRO A 314 -7.18 -23.41 -30.99
CA PRO A 314 -5.82 -23.70 -30.52
C PRO A 314 -5.77 -24.18 -29.06
N ALA A 315 -4.82 -25.05 -28.74
CA ALA A 315 -4.65 -25.63 -27.42
C ALA A 315 -3.19 -25.60 -26.95
N VAL A 316 -2.99 -25.42 -25.64
CA VAL A 316 -1.68 -25.52 -24.98
C VAL A 316 -1.73 -26.64 -23.97
N ILE A 317 -0.83 -27.60 -24.13
CA ILE A 317 -0.80 -28.84 -23.36
C ILE A 317 0.45 -28.83 -22.48
N LEU A 318 0.24 -29.03 -21.19
CA LEU A 318 1.30 -29.26 -20.23
C LEU A 318 1.36 -30.75 -19.89
N SER A 319 2.52 -31.36 -20.10
CA SER A 319 2.71 -32.79 -19.87
C SER A 319 3.98 -33.07 -19.07
N PRO A 320 3.97 -34.07 -18.18
CA PRO A 320 5.21 -34.52 -17.55
C PRO A 320 6.14 -35.10 -18.62
N HIS A 321 7.43 -34.73 -18.58
CA HIS A 321 8.41 -35.21 -19.55
C HIS A 321 9.50 -36.08 -18.90
N ARG A 322 10.56 -35.43 -18.39
CA ARG A 322 11.68 -36.09 -17.73
C ARG A 322 11.74 -35.62 -16.28
N ALA A 323 12.05 -36.53 -15.36
CA ALA A 323 12.57 -36.16 -14.05
C ALA A 323 14.02 -36.64 -13.97
N ALA A 324 14.91 -35.82 -13.40
CA ALA A 324 16.32 -36.17 -13.25
C ALA A 324 16.83 -35.78 -11.86
N MET A 325 17.63 -36.65 -11.27
CA MET A 325 18.25 -36.47 -9.95
C MET A 325 19.77 -36.47 -10.15
N PRO A 326 20.37 -35.34 -10.57
CA PRO A 326 21.82 -35.25 -10.77
C PRO A 326 22.57 -35.52 -9.46
N ALA A 327 23.54 -36.44 -9.50
CA ALA A 327 24.26 -36.90 -8.30
C ALA A 327 25.19 -35.87 -7.64
N VAL A 328 25.44 -34.72 -8.29
CA VAL A 328 26.45 -33.72 -7.88
C VAL A 328 25.84 -32.34 -7.64
N GLU A 329 24.54 -32.16 -7.86
CA GLU A 329 23.86 -30.87 -7.65
C GLU A 329 23.12 -30.84 -6.32
N GLY A 330 23.10 -29.67 -5.68
CA GLY A 330 22.52 -29.47 -4.36
C GLY A 330 23.46 -28.72 -3.41
N THR A 331 23.14 -28.78 -2.12
CA THR A 331 23.93 -28.19 -1.03
C THR A 331 24.31 -29.28 -0.02
N ASN A 332 25.09 -28.93 1.00
CA ASN A 332 25.62 -29.91 1.98
C ASN A 332 24.53 -30.76 2.69
N GLY A 333 23.25 -30.39 2.64
CA GLY A 333 22.15 -31.17 3.22
C GLY A 333 20.89 -31.30 2.36
N ARG A 334 20.94 -30.91 1.07
CA ARG A 334 19.78 -30.96 0.16
C ARG A 334 20.21 -31.33 -1.26
N ASP A 335 19.40 -32.10 -1.96
CA ASP A 335 19.63 -32.44 -3.37
C ASP A 335 18.75 -31.58 -4.28
N ASP A 336 19.29 -31.25 -5.45
CA ASP A 336 18.53 -30.57 -6.48
C ASP A 336 17.92 -31.63 -7.43
N VAL A 337 16.59 -31.65 -7.51
CA VAL A 337 15.80 -32.56 -8.35
C VAL A 337 15.18 -31.77 -9.50
N PHE A 338 15.32 -32.28 -10.72
CA PHE A 338 14.75 -31.67 -11.91
C PHE A 338 13.42 -32.29 -12.27
N TYR A 339 12.40 -31.45 -12.44
CA TYR A 339 11.09 -31.82 -12.96
C TYR A 339 10.82 -31.08 -14.27
N ASP A 340 10.90 -31.80 -15.38
CA ASP A 340 10.66 -31.22 -16.70
C ASP A 340 9.16 -31.29 -17.06
N VAL A 341 8.61 -30.15 -17.48
CA VAL A 341 7.26 -29.99 -18.00
C VAL A 341 7.34 -29.59 -19.46
N LEU A 342 6.79 -30.43 -20.34
CA LEU A 342 6.65 -30.11 -21.76
C LEU A 342 5.43 -29.21 -21.94
N VAL A 343 5.63 -28.04 -22.54
CA VAL A 343 4.58 -27.14 -23.00
C VAL A 343 4.47 -27.26 -24.51
N ALA A 344 3.43 -27.92 -24.98
CA ALA A 344 3.18 -28.15 -26.40
C ALA A 344 1.97 -27.33 -26.88
N ILE A 345 2.17 -26.55 -27.93
CA ILE A 345 1.17 -25.71 -28.59
C ILE A 345 0.66 -26.47 -29.82
N PHE A 346 -0.65 -26.55 -29.97
CA PHE A 346 -1.32 -27.16 -31.10
C PHE A 346 -2.33 -26.17 -31.69
N ASP A 347 -2.32 -26.02 -33.01
CA ASP A 347 -3.32 -25.23 -33.74
C ASP A 347 -3.62 -25.90 -35.10
N ARG A 348 -4.71 -25.51 -35.75
CA ARG A 348 -4.99 -25.93 -37.13
C ARG A 348 -4.14 -25.10 -38.09
N ASP A 349 -3.51 -25.78 -39.04
CA ASP A 349 -2.70 -25.14 -40.09
C ASP A 349 -3.54 -24.87 -41.36
N ASN A 350 -4.52 -25.73 -41.67
CA ASN A 350 -5.39 -25.65 -42.86
C ASN A 350 -6.48 -24.55 -42.82
N GLN A 351 -6.36 -23.50 -42.02
CA GLN A 351 -7.38 -22.42 -41.98
C GLN A 351 -6.80 -21.01 -41.92
N GLU A 352 -5.58 -20.79 -42.43
CA GLU A 352 -5.00 -19.45 -42.45
C GLU A 352 -5.53 -18.56 -43.58
N PRO A 353 -5.94 -17.31 -43.28
CA PRO A 353 -6.11 -16.26 -44.29
C PRO A 353 -4.77 -15.83 -44.93
N THR A 354 -3.67 -15.84 -44.16
CA THR A 354 -2.29 -15.59 -44.62
C THR A 354 -1.27 -16.27 -43.69
N LEU A 355 -0.15 -16.78 -44.26
CA LEU A 355 0.98 -17.43 -43.55
C LEU A 355 1.56 -16.63 -42.37
N GLN A 356 1.44 -15.30 -42.45
CA GLN A 356 2.11 -14.39 -41.52
C GLN A 356 1.37 -14.25 -40.19
N ALA A 357 0.04 -14.41 -40.18
CA ALA A 357 -0.78 -14.01 -39.03
C ALA A 357 -0.74 -15.02 -37.87
N ASN A 358 -0.91 -16.33 -38.13
CA ASN A 358 -0.85 -17.30 -37.03
C ASN A 358 0.60 -17.62 -36.66
N LEU A 359 1.54 -17.60 -37.62
CA LEU A 359 2.96 -17.75 -37.31
C LEU A 359 3.45 -16.68 -36.32
N ASP A 360 3.16 -15.40 -36.57
CA ASP A 360 3.54 -14.31 -35.67
C ASP A 360 2.88 -14.46 -34.28
N ARG A 361 1.60 -14.87 -34.25
CA ARG A 361 0.87 -15.16 -33.01
C ARG A 361 1.53 -16.29 -32.21
N HIS A 362 1.85 -17.42 -32.84
CA HIS A 362 2.44 -18.57 -32.15
C HIS A 362 3.87 -18.29 -31.68
N LEU A 363 4.65 -17.54 -32.46
CA LEU A 363 5.98 -17.06 -32.06
C LEU A 363 5.87 -16.12 -30.85
N LEU A 364 4.87 -15.23 -30.84
CA LEU A 364 4.60 -14.35 -29.71
C LEU A 364 4.19 -15.14 -28.46
N TRP A 365 3.31 -16.14 -28.59
CA TRP A 365 2.95 -17.02 -27.48
C TRP A 365 4.19 -17.73 -26.91
N ARG A 366 5.06 -18.27 -27.77
CA ARG A 366 6.31 -18.91 -27.35
C ARG A 366 7.22 -17.94 -26.59
N GLN A 367 7.33 -16.70 -27.07
CA GLN A 367 8.09 -15.65 -26.39
C GLN A 367 7.48 -15.31 -25.02
N GLN A 368 6.16 -15.14 -24.93
CA GLN A 368 5.45 -14.83 -23.69
C GLN A 368 5.60 -15.95 -22.66
N ILE A 369 5.37 -17.20 -23.07
CA ILE A 369 5.56 -18.39 -22.22
C ILE A 369 7.03 -18.45 -21.75
N ALA A 370 8.01 -18.34 -22.65
CA ALA A 370 9.41 -18.42 -22.27
C ALA A 370 9.81 -17.30 -21.26
N ARG A 371 9.32 -16.07 -21.45
CA ARG A 371 9.55 -14.95 -20.52
C ARG A 371 8.89 -15.17 -19.16
N ALA A 372 7.72 -15.81 -19.14
CA ALA A 372 7.00 -16.08 -17.90
C ALA A 372 7.78 -17.05 -16.99
N PHE A 373 8.52 -18.01 -17.55
CA PHE A 373 9.17 -19.06 -16.76
C PHE A 373 10.68 -18.89 -16.60
N ARG A 374 11.37 -18.27 -17.56
CA ARG A 374 12.84 -18.21 -17.56
C ARG A 374 13.39 -17.50 -16.32
N ASN A 375 14.18 -18.24 -15.54
CA ASN A 375 14.82 -17.79 -14.31
C ASN A 375 13.82 -17.29 -13.25
N GLN A 376 12.60 -17.85 -13.24
CA GLN A 376 11.56 -17.49 -12.30
C GLN A 376 11.29 -18.64 -11.32
N ARG A 377 10.91 -18.29 -10.10
CA ARG A 377 10.25 -19.23 -9.18
C ARG A 377 8.85 -19.57 -9.70
N LEU A 378 8.30 -20.69 -9.24
CA LEU A 378 6.95 -21.12 -9.58
C LEU A 378 6.00 -20.89 -8.39
N PRO A 379 5.11 -19.87 -8.45
CA PRO A 379 4.13 -19.63 -7.41
C PRO A 379 3.25 -20.87 -7.17
N GLY A 380 3.07 -21.25 -5.90
CA GLY A 380 2.36 -22.48 -5.50
C GLY A 380 3.26 -23.71 -5.27
N VAL A 381 4.53 -23.63 -5.65
CA VAL A 381 5.52 -24.71 -5.42
C VAL A 381 6.78 -24.13 -4.74
N PRO A 382 6.75 -23.87 -3.43
CA PRO A 382 7.88 -23.25 -2.70
C PRO A 382 9.21 -24.00 -2.81
N GLU A 383 9.19 -25.30 -3.07
CA GLU A 383 10.37 -26.14 -3.28
C GLU A 383 11.12 -25.79 -4.57
N VAL A 384 10.42 -25.24 -5.57
CA VAL A 384 10.98 -24.83 -6.85
C VAL A 384 11.72 -23.50 -6.70
N ILE A 385 13.04 -23.57 -6.81
CA ILE A 385 13.93 -22.42 -6.67
C ILE A 385 14.19 -21.71 -7.99
N ASN A 386 14.06 -22.42 -9.12
CA ASN A 386 14.39 -21.90 -10.45
C ASN A 386 13.65 -22.67 -11.56
N CYS A 387 13.49 -22.04 -12.72
CA CYS A 387 13.05 -22.67 -13.95
C CYS A 387 13.96 -22.29 -15.12
N VAL A 388 14.50 -23.30 -15.80
CA VAL A 388 15.24 -23.14 -17.06
C VAL A 388 14.30 -23.47 -18.21
N VAL A 389 14.32 -22.64 -19.25
CA VAL A 389 13.49 -22.81 -20.45
C VAL A 389 14.36 -23.32 -21.59
N GLU A 390 14.13 -24.55 -22.02
CA GLU A 390 14.87 -25.21 -23.10
C GLU A 390 14.00 -25.34 -24.37
N PRO A 391 14.59 -25.28 -25.57
CA PRO A 391 13.86 -25.64 -26.77
C PRO A 391 13.49 -27.13 -26.74
N ALA A 392 12.23 -27.43 -27.03
CA ALA A 392 11.80 -28.81 -27.28
C ALA A 392 11.59 -29.04 -28.78
N GLU A 393 11.61 -30.30 -29.18
CA GLU A 393 11.27 -30.71 -30.54
C GLU A 393 9.80 -30.34 -30.82
N GLY A 394 9.64 -29.29 -31.62
CA GLY A 394 8.34 -28.67 -31.84
C GLY A 394 7.61 -29.19 -33.08
N LEU A 395 8.30 -29.86 -34.01
CA LEU A 395 7.77 -30.17 -35.34
C LEU A 395 7.63 -31.67 -35.51
N LEU A 396 6.43 -32.20 -35.25
CA LEU A 396 6.13 -33.61 -35.49
C LEU A 396 5.67 -33.79 -36.93
N GLU A 397 6.41 -34.57 -37.73
CA GLU A 397 6.05 -34.89 -39.12
C GLU A 397 4.62 -35.43 -39.24
N GLU A 398 4.20 -36.24 -38.27
CA GLU A 398 2.85 -36.82 -38.20
C GLU A 398 1.76 -35.78 -37.90
N ALA A 399 2.09 -34.69 -37.20
CA ALA A 399 1.15 -33.59 -36.98
C ALA A 399 1.00 -32.73 -38.24
N TRP A 400 2.10 -32.48 -38.95
CA TRP A 400 2.10 -31.79 -40.23
C TRP A 400 1.25 -32.52 -41.27
N LYS A 401 1.38 -33.85 -41.38
CA LYS A 401 0.54 -34.70 -42.26
C LYS A 401 -0.96 -34.62 -41.93
N ARG A 402 -1.32 -34.18 -40.73
CA ARG A 402 -2.70 -34.01 -40.25
C ARG A 402 -3.15 -32.54 -40.26
N GLU A 403 -2.41 -31.67 -40.94
CA GLU A 403 -2.71 -30.25 -41.07
C GLU A 403 -2.75 -29.51 -39.72
N LEU A 404 -1.89 -29.92 -38.79
CA LEU A 404 -1.73 -29.30 -37.47
C LEU A 404 -0.38 -28.62 -37.36
N MET A 405 -0.39 -27.40 -36.84
CA MET A 405 0.80 -26.70 -36.39
C MET A 405 1.16 -27.21 -34.99
N THR A 406 2.44 -27.53 -34.80
CA THR A 406 3.00 -27.90 -33.50
C THR A 406 4.18 -27.01 -33.15
N SER A 407 4.30 -26.66 -31.87
CA SER A 407 5.46 -25.96 -31.31
C SER A 407 5.61 -26.36 -29.86
N ALA A 408 6.83 -26.53 -29.38
CA ALA A 408 7.07 -27.01 -28.03
C ALA A 408 8.22 -26.28 -27.33
N VAL A 409 8.08 -26.17 -26.01
CA VAL A 409 9.09 -25.64 -25.09
C VAL A 409 9.16 -26.57 -23.88
N LEU A 410 10.36 -26.81 -23.37
CA LEU A 410 10.57 -27.58 -22.15
C LEU A 410 10.85 -26.63 -20.99
N LEU A 411 10.10 -26.79 -19.90
CA LEU A 411 10.32 -26.07 -18.65
C LEU A 411 10.98 -27.03 -17.66
N ARG A 412 12.26 -26.82 -17.34
CA ARG A 412 12.98 -27.57 -16.32
C ARG A 412 12.88 -26.84 -14.99
N PHE A 413 12.10 -27.37 -14.07
CA PHE A 413 12.02 -26.85 -12.70
C PHE A 413 13.07 -27.51 -11.81
N THR A 414 13.85 -26.71 -11.10
CA THR A 414 14.78 -27.19 -10.07
C THR A 414 14.10 -27.10 -8.71
N SER A 415 13.80 -28.26 -8.14
CA SER A 415 13.30 -28.45 -6.77
C SER A 415 14.47 -28.71 -5.83
N ARG A 416 14.46 -28.11 -4.64
CA ARG A 416 15.51 -28.35 -3.63
C ARG A 416 14.95 -29.11 -2.43
N GLU A 417 15.35 -30.37 -2.30
CA GLU A 417 14.73 -31.33 -1.39
C GLU A 417 15.69 -31.82 -0.31
N THR A 418 15.19 -32.11 0.89
CA THR A 418 16.00 -32.63 2.01
C THR A 418 16.40 -34.08 1.79
N ARG A 419 17.65 -34.44 2.14
CA ARG A 419 18.14 -35.82 2.05
C ARG A 419 17.56 -36.70 3.16
N GLY A 420 17.11 -37.90 2.79
CA GLY A 420 16.68 -38.93 3.75
C GLY A 420 15.25 -38.77 4.27
N PHE A 421 14.82 -39.74 5.08
CA PHE A 421 13.56 -39.68 5.83
C PHE A 421 13.84 -38.96 7.15
N ASN A 422 13.07 -37.90 7.44
CA ASN A 422 12.98 -37.36 8.80
C ASN A 422 11.88 -38.09 9.58
#